data_AF-A0A2D7ZSL6-F1
#
_entry.id   AF-A0A2D7ZSL6-F1
#
_cell.length_a   1.000
_cell.length_b   1.000
_cell.length_c   1.000
_cell.angle_alpha   90.00
_cell.angle_beta   90.00
_cell.angle_gamma   90.00
#
_symmetry.space_group_name_H-M   'P 1'
#
loop_
_entity.id
_entity.type
_entity.pdbx_description
1 polymer ?
#
loop_
_entity_poly.entity_id
_entity_poly.type
_entity_poly.pdbx_seq_one_letter_code
_entity_poly.pdbx_strand_id
1 'polypeptide(L)'
;MAEDPVTIVKGGTLAQNIIGTAPEGMLIAPSWKRVLAFMLDVVLISIVLSFFTGGQLTMNLLNIEMLREGGRYTATFFMNWFVFAAAFYLYFKYTG
;
A
#
# COMPACT_ATOMS: atom_id res chain seq x y z
N MET A 1 -30.62 -47.89 14.31
CA MET A 1 -29.56 -46.87 14.52
C MET A 1 -30.21 -45.54 14.25
N ALA A 2 -30.49 -44.75 15.28
CA ALA A 2 -31.19 -43.48 15.13
C ALA A 2 -30.20 -42.46 14.56
N GLU A 3 -30.49 -41.94 13.37
CA GLU A 3 -29.80 -40.76 12.83
C GLU A 3 -30.23 -39.56 13.68
N ASP A 4 -29.26 -38.91 14.32
CA ASP A 4 -29.48 -37.66 15.06
C ASP A 4 -30.01 -36.58 14.11
N PRO A 5 -31.19 -35.98 14.36
CA PRO A 5 -31.85 -35.08 13.40
C PRO A 5 -31.32 -33.64 13.46
N VAL A 6 -30.18 -33.39 14.12
CA VAL A 6 -29.69 -32.04 14.39
C VAL A 6 -28.42 -31.76 13.59
N THR A 7 -28.59 -31.15 12.43
CA THR A 7 -27.50 -30.46 11.75
C THR A 7 -27.13 -29.21 12.55
N ILE A 8 -25.92 -29.19 13.13
CA ILE A 8 -25.33 -27.96 13.67
C ILE A 8 -24.96 -27.06 12.48
N VAL A 9 -25.88 -26.18 12.08
CA VAL A 9 -25.54 -25.07 11.20
C VAL A 9 -24.71 -24.11 12.06
N LYS A 10 -23.38 -24.13 11.88
CA LYS A 10 -22.48 -23.10 12.44
C LYS A 10 -22.95 -21.75 11.90
N GLY A 11 -23.82 -21.07 12.65
CA GLY A 11 -24.29 -19.72 12.38
C GLY A 11 -23.16 -18.74 12.62
N GLY A 12 -22.20 -18.69 11.70
CA GLY A 12 -21.18 -17.67 11.65
C GLY A 12 -21.63 -16.54 10.76
N THR A 13 -21.50 -15.30 11.25
CA THR A 13 -21.59 -14.12 10.38
C THR A 13 -20.56 -14.26 9.25
N LEU A 14 -20.77 -13.58 8.12
CA LEU A 14 -19.83 -13.60 6.99
C LEU A 14 -18.36 -13.39 7.43
N ALA A 15 -18.15 -12.64 8.52
CA ALA A 15 -16.85 -12.45 9.17
C ALA A 15 -16.20 -13.76 9.69
N GLN A 16 -16.94 -14.71 10.28
CA GLN A 16 -16.38 -15.99 10.73
C GLN A 16 -15.99 -16.90 9.56
N ASN A 17 -16.73 -16.86 8.45
CA ASN A 17 -16.36 -17.60 7.24
C ASN A 17 -15.10 -17.00 6.56
N ILE A 18 -14.93 -15.68 6.61
CA ILE A 18 -13.72 -14.99 6.12
C ILE A 18 -12.50 -15.32 7.00
N ILE A 19 -12.67 -15.41 8.32
CA ILE A 19 -11.59 -15.83 9.22
C ILE A 19 -11.16 -17.28 8.93
N GLY A 20 -12.10 -18.17 8.59
CA GLY A 20 -11.80 -19.57 8.28
C GLY A 20 -11.18 -19.82 6.89
N THR A 21 -11.22 -18.84 5.98
CA THR A 21 -10.63 -18.94 4.62
C THR A 21 -9.44 -18.02 4.40
N ALA A 22 -9.20 -17.05 5.29
CA ALA A 22 -8.02 -16.21 5.25
C ALA A 22 -6.80 -17.01 5.74
N PRO A 23 -5.71 -17.08 4.95
CA PRO A 23 -4.48 -17.76 5.36
C PRO A 23 -4.03 -17.28 6.74
N GLU A 24 -3.74 -18.21 7.65
CA GLU A 24 -3.24 -17.92 9.00
C GLU A 24 -1.89 -17.20 8.89
N GLY A 25 -1.93 -15.87 8.95
CA GLY A 25 -0.78 -14.99 8.72
C GLY A 25 -1.14 -13.68 8.03
N MET A 26 -2.17 -13.66 7.19
CA MET A 26 -2.63 -12.44 6.50
C MET A 26 -3.44 -11.52 7.45
N LEU A 27 -4.20 -12.09 8.39
CA LEU A 27 -4.97 -11.36 9.40
C LEU A 27 -4.24 -11.21 10.76
N ILE A 28 -3.13 -11.93 11.00
CA ILE A 28 -2.51 -12.06 12.34
C ILE A 28 -1.17 -11.31 12.46
N ALA A 29 -0.64 -10.70 11.39
CA ALA A 29 0.50 -9.82 11.53
C ALA A 29 0.10 -8.58 12.35
N PRO A 30 0.76 -8.29 13.49
CA PRO A 30 0.49 -7.07 14.26
C PRO A 30 0.53 -5.85 13.34
N SER A 31 -0.42 -4.92 13.50
CA SER A 31 -0.55 -3.74 12.64
C SER A 31 0.78 -2.99 12.47
N TRP A 32 1.60 -2.92 13.52
CA TRP A 32 2.93 -2.34 13.48
C TRP A 32 3.89 -3.01 12.48
N LYS A 33 3.84 -4.35 12.32
CA LYS A 33 4.67 -5.05 11.32
C LYS A 33 4.25 -4.69 9.90
N ARG A 34 2.96 -4.46 9.67
CA ARG A 34 2.44 -3.99 8.36
C ARG A 34 2.91 -2.58 8.06
N VAL A 35 2.94 -1.70 9.05
CA VAL A 35 3.48 -0.34 8.91
C VAL A 35 4.98 -0.37 8.61
N LEU A 36 5.75 -1.25 9.27
CA LEU A 36 7.18 -1.41 8.99
C LEU A 36 7.45 -1.93 7.58
N ALA A 37 6.71 -2.95 7.12
CA ALA A 37 6.81 -3.44 5.76
C ALA A 37 6.52 -2.33 4.74
N PHE A 38 5.43 -1.57 4.95
CA PHE A 38 5.08 -0.42 4.13
C PHE A 38 6.18 0.66 4.11
N MET A 39 6.79 0.98 5.26
CA MET A 39 7.90 1.92 5.31
C MET A 39 9.11 1.43 4.50
N LEU A 40 9.41 0.13 4.53
CA LEU A 40 10.47 -0.46 3.73
C LEU A 40 10.16 -0.35 2.23
N ASP A 41 8.92 -0.61 1.82
CA ASP A 41 8.46 -0.44 0.43
C ASP A 41 8.64 1.01 -0.05
N VAL A 42 8.26 1.99 0.78
CA VAL A 42 8.45 3.43 0.48
C VAL A 42 9.94 3.77 0.29
N VAL A 43 10.81 3.24 1.14
CA VAL A 43 12.26 3.44 1.03
C VAL A 43 12.80 2.82 -0.26
N LEU A 44 12.40 1.58 -0.57
CA LEU A 44 12.83 0.88 -1.78
C LEU A 44 12.43 1.63 -3.04
N ILE A 45 11.17 2.05 -3.15
CA ILE A 45 10.67 2.81 -4.31
C ILE A 45 11.40 4.16 -4.41
N SER A 46 11.61 4.85 -3.28
CA SER A 46 12.32 6.13 -3.26
C SER A 46 13.77 5.99 -3.73
N ILE A 47 14.47 4.92 -3.34
CA ILE A 47 15.84 4.63 -3.79
C ILE A 47 15.87 4.40 -5.30
N VAL A 48 14.98 3.55 -5.80
CA VAL A 48 14.88 3.24 -7.24
C VAL A 48 14.59 4.50 -8.06
N LEU A 49 13.60 5.29 -7.65
CA LEU A 49 13.26 6.54 -8.34
C LEU A 49 14.39 7.58 -8.25
N SER A 50 15.05 7.68 -7.10
CA SER A 50 16.20 8.56 -6.92
C SER A 50 17.33 8.20 -7.88
N PHE A 51 17.60 6.91 -8.06
CA PHE A 51 18.61 6.45 -9.01
C PHE A 51 18.30 6.85 -10.45
N PHE A 52 17.04 6.69 -10.90
CA PHE A 52 16.64 7.04 -12.26
C PHE A 52 16.51 8.55 -12.51
N THR A 53 16.22 9.34 -11.48
CA THR A 53 15.98 10.79 -11.60
C THR A 53 17.15 11.64 -11.12
N GLY A 54 18.28 11.02 -10.74
CA GLY A 54 19.43 11.71 -10.15
C GLY A 54 19.10 12.40 -8.82
N GLY A 55 18.15 11.85 -8.05
CA GLY A 55 17.68 12.38 -6.77
C GLY A 55 16.76 13.59 -6.87
N GLN A 56 16.55 14.15 -8.06
CA GLN A 56 15.76 15.37 -8.25
C GLN A 56 14.29 15.18 -7.88
N LEU A 57 13.70 14.02 -8.20
CA LEU A 57 12.29 13.76 -7.89
C LEU A 57 12.06 13.72 -6.37
N THR A 58 12.91 13.02 -5.64
CA THR A 58 12.79 12.85 -4.18
C THR A 58 13.04 14.18 -3.44
N MET A 59 13.98 14.99 -3.92
CA MET A 59 14.25 16.33 -3.36
C MET A 59 13.09 17.30 -3.59
N ASN A 60 12.48 17.26 -4.78
CA ASN A 60 11.41 18.19 -5.15
C ASN A 60 10.01 17.71 -4.72
N LEU A 61 9.87 16.47 -4.24
CA LEU A 61 8.57 15.90 -3.88
C LEU A 61 7.84 16.70 -2.80
N LEU A 62 8.58 17.16 -1.79
CA LEU A 62 8.06 17.95 -0.66
C LEU A 62 8.43 19.43 -0.76
N ASN A 63 8.93 19.88 -1.92
CA ASN A 63 9.30 21.27 -2.11
C ASN A 63 8.05 22.14 -2.33
N ILE A 64 7.53 22.71 -1.24
CA ILE A 64 6.32 23.54 -1.25
C ILE A 64 6.58 24.91 -1.92
N GLU A 65 7.83 25.34 -2.03
CA GLU A 65 8.20 26.62 -2.65
C GLU A 65 7.86 26.62 -4.15
N MET A 66 7.91 25.44 -4.81
CA MET A 66 7.49 25.25 -6.20
C MET A 66 6.03 25.64 -6.47
N LEU A 67 5.16 25.62 -5.45
CA LEU A 67 3.77 26.07 -5.59
C LEU A 67 3.65 27.61 -5.67
N ARG A 68 4.68 28.35 -5.22
CA ARG A 68 4.68 29.82 -5.17
C ARG A 68 5.50 30.45 -6.29
N GLU A 69 6.41 29.71 -6.91
CA GLU A 69 7.32 30.19 -7.97
C GLU A 69 6.70 30.29 -9.37
N GLY A 70 5.43 29.89 -9.54
CA GLY A 70 4.65 30.10 -10.77
C GLY A 70 4.19 28.80 -11.46
N GLY A 71 3.37 28.95 -12.51
CA GLY A 71 2.60 27.82 -13.09
C GLY A 71 3.43 26.64 -13.59
N ARG A 72 4.63 26.88 -14.14
CA ARG A 72 5.53 25.80 -14.59
C ARG A 72 6.09 24.98 -13.41
N TYR A 73 6.48 25.64 -12.32
CA TYR A 73 6.98 24.99 -11.12
C TYR A 73 5.86 24.26 -10.37
N THR A 74 4.66 24.85 -10.32
CA THR A 74 3.47 24.21 -9.78
C THR A 74 3.12 22.93 -10.57
N ALA A 75 3.17 22.96 -11.90
CA ALA A 75 2.97 21.77 -12.73
C ALA A 75 4.03 20.69 -12.45
N THR A 76 5.29 21.09 -12.29
CA THR A 76 6.39 20.18 -11.96
C THR A 76 6.18 19.49 -10.61
N PHE A 77 5.70 20.22 -9.60
CA PHE A 77 5.35 19.66 -8.29
C PHE A 77 4.30 18.55 -8.40
N PHE A 78 3.19 18.82 -9.11
CA PHE A 78 2.14 17.81 -9.31
C PHE A 78 2.62 16.63 -10.15
N MET A 79 3.49 16.86 -11.14
CA MET A 79 4.07 15.78 -11.94
C MET A 79 4.97 14.88 -11.11
N ASN A 80 5.79 15.43 -10.21
CA ASN A 80 6.60 14.62 -9.30
C ASN A 80 5.73 13.73 -8.40
N TRP A 81 4.65 14.28 -7.86
CA TRP A 81 3.66 13.51 -7.09
C TRP A 81 2.95 12.45 -7.93
N PHE A 82 2.59 12.77 -9.16
CA PHE A 82 1.96 11.84 -10.09
C PHE A 82 2.88 10.66 -10.41
N VAL A 83 4.15 10.93 -10.75
CA VAL A 83 5.14 9.89 -11.05
C VAL A 83 5.39 9.02 -9.82
N PHE A 84 5.53 9.63 -8.64
CA PHE A 84 5.72 8.88 -7.40
C PHE A 84 4.51 7.99 -7.09
N ALA A 85 3.30 8.53 -7.15
CA ALA A 85 2.06 7.78 -6.91
C ALA A 85 1.86 6.67 -7.96
N ALA A 86 2.17 6.92 -9.23
CA ALA A 86 2.09 5.93 -10.29
C ALA A 86 3.09 4.80 -10.08
N ALA A 87 4.34 5.11 -9.74
CA ALA A 87 5.35 4.10 -9.41
C ALA A 87 4.94 3.28 -8.18
N PHE A 88 4.41 3.94 -7.15
CA PHE A 88 3.90 3.29 -5.95
C PHE A 88 2.73 2.36 -6.25
N TYR A 89 1.76 2.83 -7.05
CA TYR A 89 0.64 2.02 -7.49
C TYR A 89 1.10 0.81 -8.32
N LEU A 90 2.03 1.00 -9.25
CA LEU A 90 2.55 -0.10 -10.07
C LEU A 90 3.31 -1.13 -9.22
N TYR A 91 4.10 -0.69 -8.24
CA TYR A 91 4.76 -1.58 -7.29
C TYR A 91 3.73 -2.49 -6.61
N PHE A 92 2.76 -1.93 -5.88
CA PHE A 92 1.74 -2.71 -5.19
C PHE A 92 0.86 -3.55 -6.13
N LYS A 93 0.64 -3.10 -7.37
CA LYS A 93 -0.13 -3.87 -8.35
C LYS A 93 0.60 -5.15 -8.80
N TYR A 94 1.93 -5.13 -8.86
CA TYR A 94 2.72 -6.27 -9.35
C TYR A 94 3.39 -7.09 -8.24
N THR A 95 3.55 -6.54 -7.04
CA THR A 95 4.19 -7.22 -5.90
C THR A 95 3.26 -7.50 -4.73
N GLY A 96 2.04 -6.96 -4.74
CA GLY A 96 1.03 -7.07 -3.67
C GLY A 96 0.01 -8.17 -3.90
#